data_AF-A0A971TF60-F1
#
_entry.id   AF-A0A971TF60-F1
#
_cell.length_a   1.000
_cell.length_b   1.000
_cell.length_c   1.000
_cell.angle_alpha   90.00
_cell.angle_beta   90.00
_cell.angle_gamma   90.00
#
_symmetry.space_group_name_H-M   'P 1'
#
loop_
_entity.id
_entity.type
_entity.pdbx_description
1 polymer ?
#
loop_
_entity_poly.entity_id
_entity_poly.type
_entity_poly.pdbx_seq_one_letter_code
_entity_poly.pdbx_strand_id
1 'polypeptide(L)'
;MRIIINKTEQETKKYSLLSTCPVIPLTETGNLNAQDVIALVEDSNFNTTLKTAISTNVPVIAIVTKDSECFRQALNLIHPHAVIYYEEGKMRSSQKVFAEATGLSVKTLEEICKYAVDNKLYPDIYVWKPREDSIITSQEPSQVDIVSFVPKAPQESPQETVKPVTPKPKAYTPAQTDLKTYINSCDRIIAVFKTSESADSNQVAAKLARQLNTVHLNIAADPVQKQNPYYAYSDGNTVNYNSSVMPGQYLVVEVDAQIPEALELIYGAAYKIVHVTADPHESLEPLRAWAGSGFRLDAVIPTQAKDAYNEFPVYSVEDFLKLL
;
A
#
# COMPACT_ATOMS: atom_id res chain seq x y z
N MET A 1 -6.15 18.95 -22.93
CA MET A 1 -6.32 19.02 -21.47
C MET A 1 -7.12 20.26 -21.09
N ARG A 2 -8.12 20.12 -20.22
CA ARG A 2 -8.78 21.24 -19.52
C ARG A 2 -8.54 21.10 -18.03
N ILE A 3 -8.32 22.20 -17.33
CA ILE A 3 -8.10 22.22 -15.88
C ILE A 3 -9.40 22.66 -15.21
N ILE A 4 -9.96 21.81 -14.38
CA ILE A 4 -11.11 22.14 -13.54
C ILE A 4 -10.60 22.48 -12.14
N ILE A 5 -10.91 23.67 -11.63
CA ILE A 5 -10.38 24.14 -10.34
C ILE A 5 -11.49 24.58 -9.39
N ASN A 6 -11.30 24.36 -8.09
CA ASN A 6 -12.22 24.78 -7.03
C ASN A 6 -12.12 26.29 -6.71
N LYS A 7 -12.24 27.12 -7.74
CA LYS A 7 -12.26 28.58 -7.61
C LYS A 7 -13.48 29.16 -8.30
N THR A 8 -13.84 30.38 -7.93
CA THR A 8 -15.01 31.05 -8.48
C THR A 8 -14.86 31.31 -9.98
N GLU A 9 -15.97 31.55 -10.69
CA GLU A 9 -15.95 31.96 -12.11
C GLU A 9 -15.07 33.19 -12.35
N GLN A 10 -15.06 34.15 -11.42
CA GLN A 10 -14.26 35.37 -11.55
C GLN A 10 -12.76 35.09 -11.45
N GLU A 11 -12.34 34.20 -10.55
CA GLU A 11 -10.95 33.81 -10.40
C GLU A 11 -10.47 32.94 -11.57
N THR A 12 -11.29 31.98 -11.99
CA THR A 12 -10.97 31.06 -13.11
C THR A 12 -10.80 31.79 -14.43
N LYS A 13 -11.59 32.85 -14.70
CA LYS A 13 -11.37 33.73 -15.85
C LYS A 13 -9.97 34.34 -15.88
N LYS A 14 -9.42 34.74 -14.72
CA LYS A 14 -8.05 35.28 -14.63
C LYS A 14 -7.01 34.21 -14.96
N TYR A 15 -7.20 32.98 -14.46
CA TYR A 15 -6.30 31.88 -14.75
C TYR A 15 -6.36 31.48 -16.22
N SER A 16 -7.56 31.41 -16.80
CA SER A 16 -7.73 31.05 -18.21
C SER A 16 -7.12 32.08 -19.18
N LEU A 17 -7.01 33.35 -18.79
CA LEU A 17 -6.31 34.37 -19.59
C LEU A 17 -4.79 34.19 -19.61
N LEU A 18 -4.24 33.60 -18.54
CA LEU A 18 -2.81 33.39 -18.37
C LEU A 18 -2.37 31.96 -18.72
N SER A 19 -3.34 31.07 -18.96
CA SER A 19 -3.11 29.66 -19.17
C SER A 19 -3.06 29.31 -20.65
N THR A 20 -2.22 28.35 -21.02
CA THR A 20 -2.21 27.79 -22.39
C THR A 20 -3.34 26.79 -22.64
N CYS A 21 -4.03 26.35 -21.58
CA CYS A 21 -5.16 25.44 -21.64
C CYS A 21 -6.41 26.01 -20.95
N PRO A 22 -7.63 25.57 -21.32
CA PRO A 22 -8.85 26.07 -20.68
C PRO A 22 -8.86 25.78 -19.18
N VAL A 23 -9.11 26.80 -18.37
CA VAL A 23 -9.30 26.68 -16.91
C VAL A 23 -10.74 27.02 -16.57
N ILE A 24 -11.48 26.05 -16.04
CA ILE A 24 -12.92 26.17 -15.74
C ILE A 24 -13.20 25.89 -14.26
N PRO A 25 -14.26 26.46 -13.69
CA PRO A 25 -14.64 26.19 -12.32
C PRO A 25 -15.22 24.77 -12.17
N LEU A 26 -15.07 24.19 -10.98
CA LEU A 26 -15.60 22.86 -10.64
C LEU A 26 -17.13 22.77 -10.56
N THR A 27 -17.84 23.87 -10.78
CA THR A 27 -19.30 23.86 -10.94
C THR A 27 -19.77 23.16 -12.23
N GLU A 28 -18.86 22.88 -13.18
CA GLU A 28 -19.17 22.29 -14.49
C GLU A 28 -18.75 20.81 -14.64
N THR A 29 -19.05 19.95 -13.66
CA THR A 29 -18.66 18.51 -13.69
C THR A 29 -19.49 17.62 -14.63
N GLY A 30 -20.58 18.14 -15.22
CA GLY A 30 -21.50 17.35 -16.06
C GLY A 30 -20.97 16.93 -17.43
N ASN A 31 -19.82 17.45 -17.88
CA ASN A 31 -19.26 17.18 -19.20
C ASN A 31 -17.73 16.94 -19.16
N LEU A 32 -17.30 16.12 -18.19
CA LEU A 32 -15.90 15.71 -18.07
C LEU A 32 -15.54 14.69 -19.14
N ASN A 33 -14.35 14.83 -19.72
CA ASN A 33 -13.77 13.89 -20.68
C ASN A 33 -12.41 13.37 -20.17
N ALA A 34 -11.86 12.35 -20.83
CA ALA A 34 -10.62 11.67 -20.38
C ALA A 34 -9.34 12.54 -20.41
N GLN A 35 -9.38 13.72 -21.03
CA GLN A 35 -8.26 14.67 -21.09
C GLN A 35 -8.35 15.75 -20.00
N ASP A 36 -9.41 15.75 -19.21
CA ASP A 36 -9.62 16.73 -18.16
C ASP A 36 -8.87 16.37 -16.88
N VAL A 37 -8.55 17.38 -16.07
CA VAL A 37 -7.92 17.22 -14.76
C VAL A 37 -8.61 18.11 -13.76
N ILE A 38 -8.92 17.58 -12.58
CA ILE A 38 -9.41 18.39 -11.47
C ILE A 38 -8.22 18.76 -10.58
N ALA A 39 -7.97 20.06 -10.41
CA ALA A 39 -6.98 20.57 -9.47
C ALA A 39 -7.69 21.26 -8.30
N LEU A 40 -7.46 20.77 -7.09
CA LEU A 40 -8.06 21.28 -5.87
C LEU A 40 -7.01 22.06 -5.08
N VAL A 41 -7.17 23.36 -4.95
CA VAL A 41 -6.34 24.22 -4.11
C VAL A 41 -6.99 24.36 -2.74
N GLU A 42 -6.22 24.15 -1.67
CA GLU A 42 -6.70 24.25 -0.30
C GLU A 42 -7.54 25.52 -0.04
N ASP A 43 -8.75 25.30 0.47
CA ASP A 43 -9.70 26.33 0.91
C ASP A 43 -10.67 25.74 1.95
N SER A 44 -11.62 26.55 2.42
CA SER A 44 -12.59 26.13 3.45
C SER A 44 -13.53 24.99 3.02
N ASN A 45 -13.70 24.76 1.73
CA ASN A 45 -14.60 23.73 1.18
C ASN A 45 -13.84 22.54 0.60
N PHE A 46 -12.51 22.49 0.78
CA PHE A 46 -11.63 21.52 0.14
C PHE A 46 -12.10 20.07 0.34
N ASN A 47 -12.41 19.66 1.57
CA ASN A 47 -12.81 18.27 1.88
C ASN A 47 -14.10 17.84 1.17
N THR A 48 -15.11 18.71 1.15
CA THR A 48 -16.38 18.46 0.43
C THR A 48 -16.13 18.36 -1.07
N THR A 49 -15.26 19.22 -1.57
CA THR A 49 -14.89 19.31 -2.97
C THR A 49 -14.09 18.09 -3.43
N LEU A 50 -13.15 17.64 -2.61
CA LEU A 50 -12.35 16.44 -2.81
C LEU A 50 -13.23 15.19 -2.91
N LYS A 51 -14.17 14.99 -1.99
CA LYS A 51 -15.13 13.87 -2.05
C LYS A 51 -15.97 13.85 -3.32
N THR A 52 -16.30 15.04 -3.85
CA THR A 52 -17.01 15.16 -5.12
C THR A 52 -16.10 14.81 -6.29
N ALA A 53 -14.86 15.34 -6.28
CA ALA A 53 -13.89 15.13 -7.34
C ALA A 53 -13.44 13.67 -7.48
N ILE A 54 -13.25 12.93 -6.39
CA ILE A 54 -12.83 11.52 -6.45
C ILE A 54 -13.86 10.59 -7.09
N SER A 55 -15.13 11.00 -7.14
CA SER A 55 -16.20 10.24 -7.80
C SER A 55 -16.17 10.41 -9.33
N THR A 56 -15.23 11.18 -9.86
CA THR A 56 -15.08 11.45 -11.28
C THR A 56 -14.00 10.56 -11.89
N ASN A 57 -14.16 10.17 -13.16
CA ASN A 57 -13.23 9.29 -13.86
C ASN A 57 -12.08 10.07 -14.54
N VAL A 58 -11.56 11.10 -13.87
CA VAL A 58 -10.48 11.96 -14.36
C VAL A 58 -9.41 12.13 -13.28
N PRO A 59 -8.14 12.42 -13.63
CA PRO A 59 -7.11 12.70 -12.64
C PRO A 59 -7.51 13.84 -11.69
N VAL A 60 -7.25 13.64 -10.39
CA VAL A 60 -7.52 14.63 -9.33
C VAL A 60 -6.22 14.96 -8.62
N ILE A 61 -5.88 16.23 -8.57
CA ILE A 61 -4.72 16.79 -7.91
C ILE A 61 -5.17 17.57 -6.68
N ALA A 62 -4.47 17.41 -5.57
CA ALA A 62 -4.61 18.26 -4.39
C ALA A 62 -3.38 19.16 -4.25
N ILE A 63 -3.59 20.46 -4.08
CA ILE A 63 -2.55 21.46 -3.82
C ILE A 63 -2.82 22.03 -2.44
N VAL A 64 -2.03 21.59 -1.47
CA VAL A 64 -2.33 21.71 -0.03
C VAL A 64 -1.11 22.13 0.78
N THR A 65 -1.35 22.65 1.96
CA THR A 65 -0.31 22.95 2.94
C THR A 65 0.19 21.65 3.56
N LYS A 66 1.51 21.43 3.62
CA LYS A 66 2.08 20.23 4.23
C LYS A 66 1.57 20.06 5.68
N ASP A 67 1.27 18.83 6.05
CA ASP A 67 0.76 18.43 7.37
C ASP A 67 -0.62 18.99 7.78
N SER A 68 -1.30 19.73 6.89
CA SER A 68 -2.68 20.18 7.12
C SER A 68 -3.67 19.02 7.15
N GLU A 69 -4.88 19.27 7.67
CA GLU A 69 -5.97 18.29 7.59
C GLU A 69 -6.27 17.93 6.12
N CYS A 70 -6.27 18.93 5.23
CA CYS A 70 -6.49 18.75 3.80
C CYS A 70 -5.40 17.86 3.18
N PHE A 71 -4.14 18.00 3.60
CA PHE A 71 -3.04 17.13 3.17
C PHE A 71 -3.25 15.67 3.56
N ARG A 72 -3.62 15.41 4.82
CA ARG A 72 -3.90 14.05 5.29
C ARG A 72 -5.11 13.45 4.57
N GLN A 73 -6.17 14.23 4.37
CA GLN A 73 -7.35 13.76 3.64
C GLN A 73 -7.05 13.49 2.17
N ALA A 74 -6.26 14.33 1.51
CA ALA A 74 -5.85 14.12 0.13
C ALA A 74 -5.04 12.82 -0.03
N LEU A 75 -4.04 12.59 0.84
CA LEU A 75 -3.25 11.35 0.82
C LEU A 75 -4.09 10.08 1.01
N ASN A 76 -5.23 10.18 1.70
CA ASN A 76 -6.13 9.06 1.90
C ASN A 76 -7.06 8.81 0.70
N LEU A 77 -7.36 9.81 -0.13
CA LEU A 77 -8.45 9.74 -1.11
C LEU A 77 -7.98 9.78 -2.57
N ILE A 78 -6.76 10.26 -2.82
CA ILE A 78 -6.18 10.35 -4.16
C ILE A 78 -4.76 9.82 -4.15
N HIS A 79 -4.25 9.50 -5.34
CA HIS A 79 -2.89 9.03 -5.54
C HIS A 79 -1.86 9.96 -4.84
N PRO A 80 -0.91 9.46 -4.02
CA PRO A 80 0.01 10.30 -3.26
C PRO A 80 0.84 11.27 -4.11
N HIS A 81 1.20 10.88 -5.34
CA HIS A 81 1.94 11.75 -6.26
C HIS A 81 1.09 12.88 -6.84
N ALA A 82 -0.23 12.80 -6.69
CA ALA A 82 -1.18 13.84 -7.03
C ALA A 82 -1.38 14.85 -5.89
N VAL A 83 -0.78 14.60 -4.71
CA VAL A 83 -0.75 15.54 -3.59
C VAL A 83 0.50 16.42 -3.73
N ILE A 84 0.27 17.67 -4.09
CA ILE A 84 1.27 18.72 -4.19
C ILE A 84 1.22 19.56 -2.92
N TYR A 85 2.38 19.79 -2.34
CA TYR A 85 2.51 20.59 -1.14
C TYR A 85 3.72 21.52 -1.21
N TYR A 86 3.65 22.57 -0.42
CA TYR A 86 4.75 23.51 -0.25
C TYR A 86 5.65 23.05 0.91
N GLU A 87 6.94 22.93 0.63
CA GLU A 87 7.97 22.60 1.62
C GLU A 87 9.29 23.27 1.23
N GLU A 88 9.94 23.94 2.19
CA GLU A 88 11.29 24.52 2.03
C GLU A 88 11.46 25.43 0.79
N GLY A 89 10.46 26.26 0.45
CA GLY A 89 10.56 27.11 -0.74
C GLY A 89 10.12 26.44 -2.03
N LYS A 90 9.69 25.18 -1.98
CA LYS A 90 9.43 24.36 -3.17
C LYS A 90 8.00 23.84 -3.20
N MET A 91 7.37 23.96 -4.36
CA MET A 91 6.12 23.28 -4.70
C MET A 91 6.47 21.90 -5.24
N ARG A 92 6.10 20.84 -4.53
CA ARG A 92 6.53 19.47 -4.85
C ARG A 92 5.45 18.43 -4.56
N SER A 93 5.55 17.29 -5.23
CA SER A 93 4.97 16.02 -4.78
C SER A 93 6.04 15.17 -4.11
N SER A 94 5.69 13.94 -3.74
CA SER A 94 6.65 12.95 -3.26
C SER A 94 7.74 12.60 -4.30
N GLN A 95 7.45 12.73 -5.61
CA GLN A 95 8.35 12.31 -6.68
C GLN A 95 8.96 13.45 -7.50
N LYS A 96 8.33 14.62 -7.54
CA LYS A 96 8.76 15.71 -8.43
C LYS A 96 8.67 17.07 -7.74
N VAL A 97 9.70 17.89 -7.96
CA VAL A 97 9.66 19.33 -7.67
C VAL A 97 9.16 20.05 -8.92
N PHE A 98 8.13 20.88 -8.78
CA PHE A 98 7.51 21.63 -9.89
C PHE A 98 8.00 23.07 -9.95
N ALA A 99 8.25 23.69 -8.81
CA ALA A 99 8.77 25.07 -8.76
C ALA A 99 9.52 25.33 -7.45
N GLU A 100 10.52 26.20 -7.52
CA GLU A 100 11.15 26.83 -6.35
C GLU A 100 10.56 28.23 -6.19
N ALA A 101 9.34 28.31 -5.66
CA ALA A 101 8.61 29.56 -5.49
C ALA A 101 7.65 29.46 -4.29
N THR A 102 7.42 30.60 -3.63
CA THR A 102 6.54 30.76 -2.47
C THR A 102 5.03 30.67 -2.78
N GLY A 103 4.65 30.20 -3.97
CA GLY A 103 3.25 30.11 -4.36
C GLY A 103 2.98 29.37 -5.68
N LEU A 104 1.70 29.15 -5.94
CA LEU A 104 1.21 28.49 -7.15
C LEU A 104 1.02 29.51 -8.30
N SER A 105 1.90 29.46 -9.30
CA SER A 105 1.70 30.20 -10.56
C SER A 105 0.79 29.41 -11.51
N VAL A 106 0.15 30.09 -12.47
CA VAL A 106 -0.67 29.42 -13.51
C VAL A 106 0.18 28.45 -14.34
N LYS A 107 1.42 28.82 -14.67
CA LYS A 107 2.36 27.94 -15.37
C LYS A 107 2.70 26.68 -14.57
N THR A 108 2.90 26.83 -13.26
CA THR A 108 3.15 25.70 -12.35
C THR A 108 1.91 24.81 -12.22
N LEU A 109 0.72 25.40 -12.13
CA LEU A 109 -0.55 24.67 -12.12
C LEU A 109 -0.73 23.84 -13.39
N GLU A 110 -0.44 24.40 -14.56
CA GLU A 110 -0.47 23.66 -15.83
C GLU A 110 0.50 22.49 -15.84
N GLU A 111 1.74 22.71 -15.38
CA GLU A 111 2.75 21.66 -15.34
C GLU A 111 2.34 20.51 -14.41
N ILE A 112 1.77 20.84 -13.25
CA ILE A 112 1.22 19.85 -12.31
C ILE A 112 0.09 19.06 -12.97
N CYS A 113 -0.86 19.73 -13.62
CA CYS A 113 -1.99 19.05 -14.26
C CYS A 113 -1.54 18.17 -15.41
N LYS A 114 -0.60 18.64 -16.23
CA LYS A 114 -0.01 17.85 -17.32
C LYS A 114 0.69 16.60 -16.78
N TYR A 115 1.47 16.76 -15.71
CA TYR A 115 2.09 15.63 -15.02
C TYR A 115 1.05 14.61 -14.53
N ALA A 116 -0.11 15.05 -14.04
CA ALA A 116 -1.19 14.16 -13.61
C ALA A 116 -1.76 13.31 -14.76
N VAL A 117 -1.97 13.91 -15.94
CA VAL A 117 -2.45 13.20 -17.14
C VAL A 117 -1.40 12.22 -17.63
N ASP A 118 -0.16 12.69 -17.80
CA ASP A 118 0.94 11.90 -18.37
C ASP A 118 1.24 10.66 -17.52
N ASN A 119 1.08 10.76 -16.20
CA ASN A 119 1.30 9.66 -15.25
C ASN A 119 0.01 8.95 -14.81
N LYS A 120 -1.15 9.28 -15.41
CA LYS A 120 -2.43 8.64 -15.11
C LYS A 120 -2.78 8.63 -13.61
N LEU A 121 -2.61 9.78 -12.95
CA LEU A 121 -2.85 9.93 -11.51
C LEU A 121 -4.34 10.05 -11.18
N TYR A 122 -5.07 8.94 -11.33
CA TYR A 122 -6.48 8.84 -10.97
C TYR A 122 -6.69 8.74 -9.46
N PRO A 123 -7.86 9.15 -8.93
CA PRO A 123 -8.24 8.88 -7.55
C PRO A 123 -8.13 7.40 -7.19
N ASP A 124 -7.62 7.11 -6.00
CA ASP A 124 -7.59 5.76 -5.46
C ASP A 124 -8.98 5.40 -4.92
N ILE A 125 -9.70 4.54 -5.64
CA ILE A 125 -11.01 4.07 -5.21
C ILE A 125 -10.80 2.90 -4.24
N TYR A 126 -11.14 3.10 -2.97
CA TYR A 126 -11.25 1.99 -2.01
C TYR A 126 -12.34 1.02 -2.45
N VAL A 127 -11.96 -0.10 -3.07
CA VAL A 127 -12.89 -1.19 -3.42
C VAL A 127 -13.34 -1.97 -2.18
N TRP A 128 -12.60 -1.83 -1.06
CA TRP A 128 -12.94 -2.42 0.23
C TRP A 128 -12.22 -1.69 1.36
N LYS A 129 -12.96 -1.31 2.40
CA LYS A 129 -12.42 -0.76 3.66
C LYS A 129 -12.85 -1.70 4.80
N PRO A 130 -11.94 -2.18 5.66
CA PRO A 130 -12.33 -2.94 6.85
C PRO A 130 -13.28 -2.10 7.71
N ARG A 131 -14.35 -2.71 8.23
CA ARG A 131 -15.15 -2.04 9.26
C ARG A 131 -14.27 -1.90 10.49
N GLU A 132 -14.13 -0.68 11.00
CA GLU A 132 -13.69 -0.48 12.37
C GLU A 132 -14.83 -1.02 13.24
N ASP A 133 -14.70 -2.28 13.67
CA ASP A 133 -15.62 -2.85 14.65
C ASP A 133 -15.50 -2.03 15.93
N SER A 134 -16.45 -1.11 16.07
CA SER A 134 -16.69 -0.39 17.30
C SER A 134 -16.90 -1.44 18.38
N ILE A 135 -16.07 -1.34 19.41
CA ILE A 135 -16.08 -2.12 20.66
C ILE A 135 -17.53 -2.44 21.04
N ILE A 136 -17.95 -3.69 20.80
CA ILE A 136 -19.18 -4.22 21.37
C ILE A 136 -18.84 -4.48 22.83
N THR A 137 -19.08 -3.46 23.66
CA THR A 137 -19.12 -3.58 25.10
C THR A 137 -20.24 -4.55 25.46
N SER A 138 -19.86 -5.68 26.03
CA SER A 138 -20.75 -6.66 26.65
C SER A 138 -21.61 -5.98 27.70
N GLN A 139 -22.94 -6.05 27.57
CA GLN A 139 -23.88 -6.09 28.69
C GLN A 139 -25.24 -6.67 28.25
N GLU A 140 -25.85 -7.36 29.20
CA GLU A 140 -26.80 -8.48 29.15
C GLU A 140 -28.22 -8.24 28.58
N PRO A 141 -29.00 -9.33 28.37
CA PRO A 141 -30.27 -9.32 27.66
C PRO A 141 -31.45 -8.97 28.56
N SER A 142 -32.31 -8.07 28.09
CA SER A 142 -33.63 -7.81 28.69
C SER A 142 -34.72 -8.44 27.84
N GLN A 143 -35.32 -9.50 28.36
CA GLN A 143 -36.60 -10.05 27.91
C GLN A 143 -37.72 -9.02 28.07
N VAL A 144 -38.60 -8.84 27.07
CA VAL A 144 -40.07 -8.76 27.27
C VAL A 144 -40.80 -9.24 26.00
N ASP A 145 -41.54 -10.33 26.20
CA ASP A 145 -42.81 -10.81 25.65
C ASP A 145 -43.29 -10.58 24.21
N ILE A 146 -43.67 -11.73 23.67
CA ILE A 146 -44.42 -12.04 22.46
C ILE A 146 -45.88 -11.59 22.62
N VAL A 147 -46.42 -10.86 21.63
CA VAL A 147 -47.82 -11.04 21.22
C VAL A 147 -47.91 -11.14 19.70
N SER A 148 -48.42 -12.30 19.29
CA SER A 148 -48.68 -12.80 17.95
C SER A 148 -49.79 -12.03 17.23
N PHE A 149 -49.57 -11.69 15.96
CA PHE A 149 -50.62 -11.60 14.94
C PHE A 149 -50.12 -12.16 13.60
N VAL A 150 -50.74 -13.26 13.18
CA VAL A 150 -50.73 -13.88 11.83
C VAL A 150 -52.21 -14.21 11.57
N PRO A 151 -52.85 -14.05 10.38
CA PRO A 151 -52.39 -14.46 9.01
C PRO A 151 -52.79 -13.45 7.88
N LYS A 152 -52.50 -13.56 6.58
CA LYS A 152 -52.44 -14.71 5.64
C LYS A 152 -51.72 -14.30 4.32
N ALA A 153 -51.06 -15.27 3.69
CA ALA A 153 -50.11 -15.20 2.56
C ALA A 153 -50.68 -14.81 1.17
N PRO A 154 -49.82 -14.67 0.12
CA PRO A 154 -49.52 -15.86 -0.70
C PRO A 154 -48.08 -16.03 -1.25
N GLN A 155 -47.70 -17.32 -1.27
CA GLN A 155 -46.88 -18.05 -2.25
C GLN A 155 -45.35 -17.86 -2.35
N GLU A 156 -44.67 -18.90 -1.88
CA GLU A 156 -43.28 -19.25 -2.13
C GLU A 156 -42.97 -19.49 -3.61
N SER A 157 -41.81 -18.99 -4.04
CA SER A 157 -41.02 -19.53 -5.14
C SER A 157 -39.62 -19.91 -4.60
N PRO A 158 -38.99 -20.99 -5.11
CA PRO A 158 -38.00 -21.76 -4.35
C PRO A 158 -36.69 -21.00 -4.13
N GLN A 159 -36.18 -21.07 -2.90
CA GLN A 159 -34.81 -20.67 -2.57
C GLN A 159 -33.81 -21.49 -3.40
N GLU A 160 -33.12 -20.82 -4.33
CA GLU A 160 -31.84 -21.32 -4.82
C GLU A 160 -30.87 -21.39 -3.65
N THR A 161 -30.47 -22.60 -3.33
CA THR A 161 -29.35 -22.89 -2.46
C THR A 161 -28.10 -22.31 -3.14
N VAL A 162 -27.67 -21.14 -2.68
CA VAL A 162 -26.38 -20.56 -3.09
C VAL A 162 -25.29 -21.51 -2.59
N LYS A 163 -24.79 -22.35 -3.52
CA LYS A 163 -23.60 -23.15 -3.29
C LYS A 163 -22.43 -22.23 -2.88
N PRO A 164 -21.53 -22.69 -1.99
CA PRO A 164 -20.34 -21.93 -1.65
C PRO A 164 -19.55 -21.66 -2.93
N VAL A 165 -19.35 -20.38 -3.26
CA VAL A 165 -18.50 -19.96 -4.37
C VAL A 165 -17.07 -20.27 -3.96
N THR A 166 -16.56 -21.42 -4.40
CA THR A 166 -15.12 -21.70 -4.40
C THR A 166 -14.40 -20.52 -5.06
N PRO A 167 -13.43 -19.86 -4.40
CA PRO A 167 -12.69 -18.77 -5.00
C PRO A 167 -11.99 -19.30 -6.26
N LYS A 168 -12.27 -18.67 -7.41
CA LYS A 168 -11.56 -18.99 -8.65
C LYS A 168 -10.05 -18.83 -8.41
N PRO A 169 -9.21 -19.77 -8.87
CA PRO A 169 -7.77 -19.63 -8.75
C PRO A 169 -7.33 -18.34 -9.44
N LYS A 170 -6.59 -17.48 -8.72
CA LYS A 170 -6.01 -16.26 -9.30
C LYS A 170 -5.09 -16.67 -10.44
N ALA A 171 -5.39 -16.22 -11.65
CA ALA A 171 -4.55 -16.52 -12.82
C ALA A 171 -3.13 -15.98 -12.60
N TYR A 172 -2.13 -16.74 -13.03
CA TYR A 172 -0.73 -16.30 -13.02
C TYR A 172 -0.45 -15.52 -14.30
N THR A 173 -0.17 -14.22 -14.15
CA THR A 173 0.18 -13.31 -15.23
C THR A 173 1.61 -12.79 -14.99
N PRO A 174 2.63 -13.32 -15.68
CA PRO A 174 4.02 -12.96 -15.43
C PRO A 174 4.27 -11.48 -15.74
N ALA A 175 5.05 -10.83 -14.89
CA ALA A 175 5.53 -9.46 -15.07
C ALA A 175 6.94 -9.30 -14.47
N GLN A 176 7.60 -8.21 -14.87
CA GLN A 176 8.95 -7.86 -14.43
C GLN A 176 9.02 -6.37 -14.07
N THR A 177 9.82 -6.05 -13.06
CA THR A 177 10.17 -4.67 -12.68
C THR A 177 11.50 -4.66 -11.94
N ASP A 178 12.13 -3.50 -11.75
CA ASP A 178 13.30 -3.40 -10.89
C ASP A 178 12.96 -3.63 -9.41
N LEU A 179 13.94 -4.12 -8.64
CA LEU A 179 13.77 -4.48 -7.24
C LEU A 179 13.27 -3.31 -6.39
N LYS A 180 13.82 -2.12 -6.60
CA LYS A 180 13.48 -0.94 -5.81
C LYS A 180 12.03 -0.51 -6.04
N THR A 181 11.59 -0.48 -7.29
CA THR A 181 10.19 -0.21 -7.63
C THR A 181 9.26 -1.26 -7.03
N TYR A 182 9.64 -2.54 -7.07
CA TYR A 182 8.80 -3.61 -6.52
C TYR A 182 8.62 -3.48 -5.00
N ILE A 183 9.70 -3.30 -4.24
CA ILE A 183 9.60 -3.24 -2.77
C ILE A 183 8.92 -1.95 -2.30
N ASN A 184 8.98 -0.88 -3.09
CA ASN A 184 8.24 0.36 -2.83
C ASN A 184 6.73 0.24 -3.09
N SER A 185 6.25 -0.89 -3.62
CA SER A 185 4.81 -1.13 -3.81
C SER A 185 4.09 -1.62 -2.56
N CYS A 186 4.79 -1.79 -1.44
CA CYS A 186 4.24 -2.23 -0.16
C CYS A 186 4.60 -1.26 0.98
N ASP A 187 3.80 -1.25 2.05
CA ASP A 187 4.00 -0.32 3.16
C ASP A 187 5.10 -0.79 4.13
N ARG A 188 5.19 -2.10 4.36
CA ARG A 188 6.06 -2.69 5.39
C ARG A 188 6.75 -3.94 4.87
N ILE A 189 8.08 -3.92 4.91
CA ILE A 189 8.90 -5.08 4.55
C ILE A 189 9.25 -5.87 5.79
N ILE A 190 8.98 -7.18 5.78
CA ILE A 190 9.48 -8.13 6.75
C ILE A 190 10.66 -8.84 6.09
N ALA A 191 11.87 -8.47 6.47
CA ALA A 191 13.09 -9.08 5.97
C ALA A 191 13.37 -10.37 6.74
N VAL A 192 13.61 -11.45 6.01
CA VAL A 192 13.88 -12.78 6.53
C VAL A 192 15.28 -13.21 6.08
N PHE A 193 16.13 -13.50 7.05
CA PHE A 193 17.50 -13.96 6.84
C PHE A 193 17.66 -15.38 7.40
N LYS A 194 18.40 -16.23 6.69
CA LYS A 194 18.85 -17.52 7.21
C LYS A 194 20.15 -17.35 7.99
N THR A 195 20.29 -18.01 9.13
CA THR A 195 21.55 -18.00 9.90
C THR A 195 22.55 -19.06 9.41
N SER A 196 22.06 -20.08 8.72
CA SER A 196 22.85 -21.18 8.16
C SER A 196 22.16 -21.74 6.90
N GLU A 197 22.88 -22.50 6.08
CA GLU A 197 22.31 -23.16 4.90
C GLU A 197 21.24 -24.20 5.24
N SER A 198 21.29 -24.77 6.45
CA SER A 198 20.33 -25.74 6.95
C SER A 198 19.02 -25.11 7.45
N ALA A 199 18.98 -23.78 7.58
CA ALA A 199 17.80 -23.08 8.07
C ALA A 199 16.75 -22.98 6.97
N ASP A 200 15.54 -23.49 7.24
CA ASP A 200 14.43 -23.47 6.29
C ASP A 200 13.72 -22.11 6.26
N SER A 201 14.48 -21.06 5.92
CA SER A 201 13.97 -19.70 5.76
C SER A 201 12.89 -19.62 4.69
N ASN A 202 12.98 -20.45 3.64
CA ASN A 202 12.02 -20.46 2.55
C ASN A 202 10.64 -20.88 3.04
N GLN A 203 10.55 -21.97 3.82
CA GLN A 203 9.28 -22.42 4.39
C GLN A 203 8.72 -21.40 5.38
N VAL A 204 9.56 -20.82 6.23
CA VAL A 204 9.13 -19.79 7.19
C VAL A 204 8.62 -18.54 6.48
N ALA A 205 9.36 -18.02 5.49
CA ALA A 205 8.96 -16.86 4.70
C ALA A 205 7.66 -17.13 3.92
N ALA A 206 7.54 -18.29 3.29
CA ALA A 206 6.30 -18.69 2.60
C ALA A 206 5.11 -18.83 3.57
N LYS A 207 5.34 -19.33 4.78
CA LYS A 207 4.30 -19.46 5.82
C LYS A 207 3.86 -18.08 6.33
N LEU A 208 4.80 -17.19 6.62
CA LEU A 208 4.54 -15.79 6.98
C LEU A 208 3.72 -15.10 5.89
N ALA A 209 4.17 -15.17 4.63
CA ALA A 209 3.49 -14.56 3.51
C ALA A 209 2.05 -15.10 3.34
N ARG A 210 1.88 -16.41 3.48
CA ARG A 210 0.55 -17.05 3.40
C ARG A 210 -0.39 -16.57 4.51
N GLN A 211 0.08 -16.53 5.76
CA GLN A 211 -0.75 -16.10 6.89
C GLN A 211 -1.09 -14.61 6.84
N LEU A 212 -0.21 -13.80 6.26
CA LEU A 212 -0.45 -12.38 5.96
C LEU A 212 -1.22 -12.15 4.64
N ASN A 213 -1.54 -13.21 3.89
CA ASN A 213 -2.14 -13.15 2.55
C ASN A 213 -1.40 -12.16 1.62
N THR A 214 -0.07 -12.23 1.63
CA THR A 214 0.82 -11.39 0.82
C THR A 214 1.82 -12.21 0.00
N VAL A 215 2.69 -11.53 -0.72
CA VAL A 215 3.73 -12.10 -1.57
C VAL A 215 4.97 -12.44 -0.74
N HIS A 216 5.53 -13.62 -1.01
CA HIS A 216 6.90 -13.99 -0.65
C HIS A 216 7.83 -13.64 -1.81
N LEU A 217 8.72 -12.69 -1.60
CA LEU A 217 9.80 -12.36 -2.52
C LEU A 217 11.08 -13.08 -2.08
N ASN A 218 11.63 -13.92 -2.95
CA ASN A 218 12.94 -14.53 -2.75
C ASN A 218 14.01 -13.79 -3.57
N ILE A 219 15.05 -13.29 -2.91
CA ILE A 219 16.19 -12.64 -3.55
C ILE A 219 17.43 -13.51 -3.33
N ALA A 220 17.90 -14.13 -4.40
CA ALA A 220 19.07 -15.01 -4.37
C ALA A 220 19.82 -14.93 -5.70
N ALA A 221 21.09 -15.33 -5.72
CA ALA A 221 21.90 -15.31 -6.95
C ALA A 221 21.32 -16.24 -8.04
N ASP A 222 20.75 -17.36 -7.60
CA ASP A 222 19.98 -18.29 -8.45
C ASP A 222 18.63 -18.60 -7.76
N PRO A 223 17.62 -17.73 -7.93
CA PRO A 223 16.38 -17.87 -7.20
C PRO A 223 15.48 -18.93 -7.85
N VAL A 224 14.91 -19.79 -7.02
CA VAL A 224 14.04 -20.89 -7.50
C VAL A 224 12.80 -20.32 -8.20
N GLN A 225 12.70 -20.53 -9.50
CA GLN A 225 11.58 -20.06 -10.30
C GLN A 225 10.33 -20.91 -10.01
N LYS A 226 9.32 -20.31 -9.38
CA LYS A 226 8.04 -20.98 -9.07
C LYS A 226 6.88 -20.19 -9.65
N GLN A 227 6.03 -20.85 -10.44
CA GLN A 227 4.75 -20.29 -10.88
C GLN A 227 3.73 -20.42 -9.75
N ASN A 228 3.77 -19.48 -8.81
CA ASN A 228 2.83 -19.38 -7.71
C ASN A 228 2.30 -17.95 -7.64
N PRO A 229 0.98 -17.74 -7.55
CA PRO A 229 0.40 -16.40 -7.48
C PRO A 229 0.95 -15.52 -6.36
N TYR A 230 1.43 -16.10 -5.27
CA TYR A 230 1.92 -15.38 -4.09
C TYR A 230 3.45 -15.44 -3.95
N TYR A 231 4.15 -15.74 -5.04
CA TYR A 231 5.59 -15.86 -5.06
C TYR A 231 6.18 -14.93 -6.12
N ALA A 232 7.22 -14.20 -5.70
CA ALA A 232 8.06 -13.41 -6.57
C ALA A 232 9.52 -13.83 -6.34
N TYR A 233 10.35 -13.64 -7.35
CA TYR A 233 11.77 -13.94 -7.26
C TYR A 233 12.63 -12.88 -7.94
N SER A 234 13.83 -12.67 -7.41
CA SER A 234 14.77 -11.65 -7.90
C SER A 234 16.20 -12.14 -7.84
N ASP A 235 17.00 -11.70 -8.80
CA ASP A 235 18.45 -11.85 -8.86
C ASP A 235 19.20 -10.72 -8.13
N GLY A 236 18.47 -9.83 -7.44
CA GLY A 236 19.00 -8.62 -6.81
C GLY A 236 18.76 -7.35 -7.63
N ASN A 237 18.44 -7.46 -8.92
CA ASN A 237 18.16 -6.34 -9.80
C ASN A 237 16.72 -6.36 -10.31
N THR A 238 16.29 -7.48 -10.90
CA THR A 238 14.98 -7.63 -11.55
C THR A 238 14.08 -8.57 -10.78
N VAL A 239 12.90 -8.10 -10.41
CA VAL A 239 11.87 -8.92 -9.78
C VAL A 239 10.93 -9.48 -10.84
N ASN A 240 10.79 -10.80 -10.82
CA ASN A 240 9.81 -11.57 -11.58
C ASN A 240 8.65 -11.94 -10.67
N TYR A 241 7.43 -11.60 -11.04
CA TYR A 241 6.27 -11.78 -10.17
C TYR A 241 4.98 -12.00 -10.96
N ASN A 242 3.92 -12.37 -10.25
CA ASN A 242 2.57 -12.39 -10.79
C ASN A 242 1.92 -11.01 -10.68
N SER A 243 1.70 -10.31 -11.79
CA SER A 243 1.04 -8.99 -11.77
C SER A 243 -0.41 -9.02 -11.27
N SER A 244 -1.04 -10.20 -11.23
CA SER A 244 -2.38 -10.36 -10.67
C SER A 244 -2.41 -10.38 -9.13
N VAL A 245 -1.23 -10.41 -8.47
CA VAL A 245 -1.09 -10.38 -7.02
C VAL A 245 0.12 -9.52 -6.65
N MET A 246 -0.17 -8.30 -6.20
CA MET A 246 0.84 -7.41 -5.63
C MET A 246 0.88 -7.56 -4.11
N PRO A 247 2.04 -7.33 -3.47
CA PRO A 247 2.08 -7.19 -2.01
C PRO A 247 1.17 -6.03 -1.57
N GLY A 248 0.45 -6.23 -0.47
CA GLY A 248 -0.40 -5.21 0.13
C GLY A 248 0.35 -4.44 1.21
N GLN A 249 -0.19 -4.46 2.43
CA GLN A 249 0.43 -3.82 3.60
C GLN A 249 1.83 -4.39 3.93
N TYR A 250 1.97 -5.71 3.85
CA TYR A 250 3.24 -6.39 4.15
C TYR A 250 3.84 -6.98 2.88
N LEU A 251 5.16 -7.02 2.78
CA LEU A 251 5.90 -7.89 1.86
C LEU A 251 6.89 -8.72 2.68
N VAL A 252 6.90 -10.03 2.47
CA VAL A 252 7.88 -10.90 3.11
C VAL A 252 9.03 -11.12 2.14
N VAL A 253 10.21 -10.66 2.50
CA VAL A 253 11.40 -10.72 1.64
C VAL A 253 12.43 -11.63 2.28
N GLU A 254 12.72 -12.75 1.62
CA GLU A 254 13.86 -13.60 1.93
C GLU A 254 15.05 -13.12 1.10
N VAL A 255 16.19 -12.84 1.76
CA VAL A 255 17.39 -12.33 1.08
C VAL A 255 18.59 -13.20 1.39
N ASP A 256 19.29 -13.61 0.34
CA ASP A 256 20.60 -14.24 0.45
C ASP A 256 21.68 -13.20 0.75
N ALA A 257 22.51 -13.48 1.75
CA ALA A 257 23.64 -12.62 2.12
C ALA A 257 24.69 -12.48 1.00
N GLN A 258 24.67 -13.36 -0.01
CA GLN A 258 25.54 -13.29 -1.17
C GLN A 258 25.22 -12.15 -2.15
N ILE A 259 24.14 -11.39 -1.93
CA ILE A 259 23.80 -10.20 -2.73
C ILE A 259 23.83 -8.96 -1.82
N PRO A 260 25.02 -8.37 -1.57
CA PRO A 260 25.19 -7.29 -0.61
C PRO A 260 24.31 -6.07 -0.89
N GLU A 261 24.19 -5.65 -2.15
CA GLU A 261 23.43 -4.47 -2.53
C GLU A 261 21.92 -4.64 -2.26
N ALA A 262 21.38 -5.83 -2.54
CA ALA A 262 19.99 -6.15 -2.24
C ALA A 262 19.78 -6.31 -0.72
N LEU A 263 20.74 -6.91 -0.01
CA LEU A 263 20.70 -7.03 1.44
C LEU A 263 20.65 -5.66 2.11
N GLU A 264 21.54 -4.73 1.73
CA GLU A 264 21.56 -3.36 2.28
C GLU A 264 20.25 -2.62 2.00
N LEU A 265 19.75 -2.72 0.76
CA LEU A 265 18.49 -2.09 0.36
C LEU A 265 17.31 -2.61 1.19
N ILE A 266 17.17 -3.93 1.30
CA ILE A 266 16.07 -4.56 2.04
C ILE A 266 16.19 -4.29 3.52
N TYR A 267 17.39 -4.43 4.10
CA TYR A 267 17.63 -4.18 5.52
C TYR A 267 17.31 -2.72 5.90
N GLY A 268 17.72 -1.76 5.06
CA GLY A 268 17.45 -0.34 5.26
C GLY A 268 15.95 0.03 5.17
N ALA A 269 15.19 -0.69 4.34
CA ALA A 269 13.75 -0.48 4.18
C ALA A 269 12.87 -1.34 5.11
N ALA A 270 13.45 -2.31 5.81
CA ALA A 270 12.68 -3.28 6.58
C ALA A 270 11.94 -2.63 7.76
N TYR A 271 10.67 -3.00 7.90
CA TYR A 271 9.87 -2.75 9.10
C TYR A 271 10.27 -3.71 10.23
N LYS A 272 10.52 -4.98 9.90
CA LYS A 272 10.97 -6.02 10.85
C LYS A 272 12.09 -6.86 10.27
N ILE A 273 13.08 -7.20 11.10
CA ILE A 273 14.18 -8.10 10.79
C ILE A 273 13.98 -9.43 11.52
N VAL A 274 13.82 -10.50 10.74
CA VAL A 274 13.60 -11.86 11.24
C VAL A 274 14.78 -12.74 10.84
N HIS A 275 15.38 -13.42 11.80
CA HIS A 275 16.35 -14.47 11.53
C HIS A 275 15.72 -15.84 11.73
N VAL A 276 15.88 -16.72 10.75
CA VAL A 276 15.45 -18.12 10.81
C VAL A 276 16.64 -18.98 11.14
N THR A 277 16.51 -19.81 12.16
CA THR A 277 17.60 -20.66 12.66
C THR A 277 17.34 -22.13 12.41
N ALA A 278 18.43 -22.89 12.37
CA ALA A 278 18.43 -24.35 12.27
C ALA A 278 18.90 -24.97 13.58
N ASP A 279 19.98 -25.76 13.51
CA ASP A 279 20.67 -26.30 14.67
C ASP A 279 21.38 -25.18 15.47
N PRO A 280 21.32 -25.22 16.82
CA PRO A 280 22.01 -24.26 17.67
C PRO A 280 23.52 -24.14 17.42
N HIS A 281 24.21 -25.24 17.11
CA HIS A 281 25.65 -25.23 16.83
C HIS A 281 26.01 -24.45 15.57
N GLU A 282 25.11 -24.37 14.60
CA GLU A 282 25.32 -23.62 13.36
C GLU A 282 24.82 -22.18 13.47
N SER A 283 23.76 -21.95 14.25
CA SER A 283 23.00 -20.68 14.19
C SER A 283 23.34 -19.69 15.30
N LEU A 284 23.84 -20.16 16.47
CA LEU A 284 24.08 -19.27 17.61
C LEU A 284 25.22 -18.28 17.37
N GLU A 285 26.34 -18.74 16.81
CA GLU A 285 27.49 -17.85 16.56
C GLU A 285 27.15 -16.75 15.53
N PRO A 286 26.55 -17.05 14.36
CA PRO A 286 26.12 -16.01 13.42
C PRO A 286 25.12 -15.02 14.03
N LEU A 287 24.17 -15.50 14.84
CA LEU A 287 23.21 -14.63 15.55
C LEU A 287 23.89 -13.71 16.57
N ARG A 288 24.83 -14.24 17.35
CA ARG A 288 25.63 -13.46 18.31
C ARG A 288 26.48 -12.43 17.60
N ALA A 289 27.09 -12.77 16.47
CA ALA A 289 27.87 -11.85 15.66
C ALA A 289 26.99 -10.70 15.11
N TRP A 290 25.80 -11.03 14.60
CA TRP A 290 24.83 -10.05 14.11
C TRP A 290 24.36 -9.09 15.21
N ALA A 291 23.84 -9.64 16.31
CA ALA A 291 23.34 -8.85 17.43
C ALA A 291 24.46 -8.09 18.15
N GLY A 292 25.63 -8.70 18.32
CA GLY A 292 26.80 -8.09 18.95
C GLY A 292 27.40 -6.95 18.16
N SER A 293 27.20 -6.95 16.84
CA SER A 293 27.57 -5.85 15.94
C SER A 293 26.56 -4.69 15.94
N GLY A 294 25.48 -4.81 16.72
CA GLY A 294 24.45 -3.77 16.89
C GLY A 294 23.46 -3.69 15.74
N PHE A 295 23.40 -4.70 14.87
CA PHE A 295 22.37 -4.79 13.84
C PHE A 295 21.00 -5.06 14.47
N ARG A 296 19.96 -4.50 13.85
CA ARG A 296 18.58 -4.69 14.28
C ARG A 296 18.20 -6.16 14.12
N LEU A 297 17.57 -6.71 15.14
CA LEU A 297 17.03 -8.05 15.18
C LEU A 297 15.72 -8.00 15.96
N ASP A 298 14.59 -8.10 15.26
CA ASP A 298 13.27 -8.02 15.88
C ASP A 298 12.74 -9.38 16.34
N ALA A 299 13.10 -10.44 15.61
CA ALA A 299 12.65 -11.79 15.90
C ALA A 299 13.65 -12.86 15.47
N VAL A 300 13.70 -13.93 16.26
CA VAL A 300 14.34 -15.19 15.90
C VAL A 300 13.27 -16.27 15.81
N ILE A 301 13.16 -16.92 14.65
CA ILE A 301 12.22 -18.02 14.41
C ILE A 301 13.02 -19.31 14.25
N PRO A 302 13.13 -20.11 15.32
CA PRO A 302 13.85 -21.38 15.26
C PRO A 302 13.02 -22.45 14.55
N THR A 303 13.66 -23.13 13.59
CA THR A 303 13.08 -24.33 12.97
C THR A 303 13.25 -25.57 13.87
N GLN A 304 14.22 -25.53 14.79
CA GLN A 304 14.51 -26.58 15.77
C GLN A 304 14.84 -25.99 17.14
N ALA A 305 14.58 -26.74 18.23
CA ALA A 305 15.05 -26.45 19.60
C ALA A 305 14.91 -24.99 20.08
N LYS A 306 13.66 -24.55 20.35
CA LYS A 306 13.34 -23.17 20.80
C LYS A 306 14.16 -22.69 22.01
N ASP A 307 14.39 -23.57 22.97
CA ASP A 307 15.01 -23.21 24.26
C ASP A 307 16.51 -22.90 24.17
N ALA A 308 17.14 -23.14 23.02
CA ALA A 308 18.57 -22.84 22.81
C ALA A 308 18.85 -21.35 22.56
N TYR A 309 17.82 -20.57 22.25
CA TYR A 309 17.95 -19.18 21.78
C TYR A 309 17.42 -18.13 22.76
N ASN A 310 17.33 -18.47 24.05
CA ASN A 310 16.69 -17.64 25.09
C ASN A 310 17.27 -16.23 25.28
N GLU A 311 18.49 -15.99 24.78
CA GLU A 311 19.14 -14.68 24.79
C GLU A 311 18.64 -13.74 23.67
N PHE A 312 17.76 -14.23 22.78
CA PHE A 312 17.20 -13.51 21.64
C PHE A 312 15.68 -13.37 21.73
N PRO A 313 15.05 -12.45 20.97
CA PRO A 313 13.60 -12.34 20.88
C PRO A 313 13.00 -13.51 20.07
N VAL A 314 12.85 -14.67 20.71
CA VAL A 314 12.40 -15.90 20.07
C VAL A 314 10.88 -15.95 19.92
N TYR A 315 10.39 -16.26 18.73
CA TYR A 315 8.96 -16.40 18.44
C TYR A 315 8.67 -17.63 17.58
N SER A 316 7.46 -18.17 17.73
CA SER A 316 6.85 -18.94 16.65
C SER A 316 6.39 -18.00 15.52
N VAL A 317 6.13 -18.54 14.34
CA VAL A 317 5.54 -17.75 13.24
C VAL A 317 4.22 -17.12 13.71
N GLU A 318 3.37 -17.91 14.36
CA GLU A 318 2.07 -17.49 14.86
C GLU A 318 2.16 -16.37 15.92
N ASP A 319 3.15 -16.44 16.80
CA ASP A 319 3.33 -15.42 17.84
C ASP A 319 3.94 -14.14 17.28
N PHE A 320 4.89 -14.26 16.34
CA PHE A 320 5.46 -13.11 15.66
C PHE A 320 4.39 -12.30 14.92
N LEU A 321 3.43 -12.96 14.26
CA LEU A 321 2.34 -12.28 13.56
C LEU A 321 1.46 -11.42 14.47
N LYS A 322 1.37 -11.74 15.77
CA LYS A 322 0.61 -10.93 16.74
C LYS A 322 1.29 -9.59 17.06
N LEU A 323 2.55 -9.42 16.65
CA LEU A 323 3.35 -8.22 16.86
C LEU A 323 3.29 -7.23 15.68
N LEU A 324 2.67 -7.62 14.57
CA LEU A 324 2.61 -6.87 13.31
C LEU A 324 1.37 -5.97 13.22
#